data_AF-A0A1C6DPR1-F1
#
_entry.id   AF-A0A1C6DPR1-F1
#
_cell.length_a   1.000
_cell.length_b   1.000
_cell.length_c   1.000
_cell.angle_alpha   90.00
_cell.angle_beta   90.00
_cell.angle_gamma   90.00
#
_symmetry.space_group_name_H-M   'P 1'
#
loop_
_entity.id
_entity.type
_entity.pdbx_description
1 polymer ?
#
loop_
_entity_poly.entity_id
_entity_poly.type
_entity_poly.pdbx_seq_one_letter_code
_entity_poly.pdbx_strand_id
1 'polypeptide(L)'
;MKHIRRAAALLLVLALAIGFGGCAQNMTPAQKIVQAQINLSKVKSMTATMDMKMDFSIVQQPIAMSILYDMTIFSDPTRVKADMTVDGGALLGQQEATLYMEQQNGKAITYTLLAGEWTRTEEAVDAAGAKADTFDLQSAFKLYSQCAENFEEAGEEKIGGRDAIRLEGALTGAALEEAVNTSGILDSITESGNIGKEDTDSLYQAISDLPITIWLDKEKLLPVRYEMDMTDIMTDIMENAMSGSPEMAAYMDFKANACSVVVELGDFDSAPDFDIPAEAKETQV
;
A
#
# COMPACT_ATOMS: atom_id res chain seq x y z
N MET A 1 36.47 -20.88 31.37
CA MET A 1 36.12 -22.06 30.55
C MET A 1 34.68 -21.93 30.08
N LYS A 2 34.44 -22.23 28.80
CA LYS A 2 33.17 -22.27 28.05
C LYS A 2 32.63 -20.97 27.46
N HIS A 3 33.36 -20.52 26.45
CA HIS A 3 32.78 -19.97 25.22
C HIS A 3 31.88 -21.00 24.50
N ILE A 4 31.11 -20.51 23.52
CA ILE A 4 30.66 -21.19 22.28
C ILE A 4 29.32 -21.98 22.33
N ARG A 5 28.47 -21.61 21.35
CA ARG A 5 27.27 -22.26 20.76
C ARG A 5 25.91 -21.95 21.39
N ARG A 6 25.19 -21.00 20.78
CA ARG A 6 24.10 -21.30 19.81
C ARG A 6 23.93 -20.10 18.85
N ALA A 7 24.72 -20.13 17.78
CA ALA A 7 24.39 -19.53 16.51
C ALA A 7 23.72 -20.63 15.66
N ALA A 8 22.59 -20.33 15.02
CA ALA A 8 22.07 -21.01 13.82
C ALA A 8 20.80 -20.29 13.32
N ALA A 9 20.97 -19.28 12.45
CA ALA A 9 20.09 -18.92 11.33
C ALA A 9 20.66 -17.68 10.61
N LEU A 10 21.89 -17.84 10.08
CA LEU A 10 22.51 -16.98 9.07
C LEU A 10 22.96 -17.95 7.97
N LEU A 11 22.56 -17.65 6.72
CA LEU A 11 22.83 -18.28 5.40
C LEU A 11 21.47 -18.54 4.70
N LEU A 12 21.11 -18.00 3.54
CA LEU A 12 21.76 -17.30 2.42
C LEU A 12 20.87 -16.08 2.05
N VAL A 13 21.32 -14.91 1.61
CA VAL A 13 22.05 -14.65 0.35
C VAL A 13 23.08 -13.55 0.59
N LEU A 14 24.35 -13.97 0.64
CA LEU A 14 25.48 -13.10 0.35
C LEU A 14 25.91 -13.43 -1.08
N ALA A 15 25.38 -12.68 -2.04
CA ALA A 15 26.00 -12.51 -3.34
C ALA A 15 25.79 -11.05 -3.74
N LEU A 16 26.91 -10.32 -3.79
CA LEU A 16 27.08 -8.91 -4.20
C LEU A 16 26.88 -7.83 -3.12
N ALA A 17 27.63 -7.97 -2.01
CA ALA A 17 28.25 -6.81 -1.41
C ALA A 17 29.58 -6.53 -2.15
N ILE A 18 29.58 -5.60 -3.10
CA ILE A 18 30.81 -4.96 -3.60
C ILE A 18 30.67 -3.45 -3.44
N GLY A 19 31.33 -2.92 -2.40
CA GLY A 19 32.15 -1.71 -2.46
C GLY A 19 31.49 -0.34 -2.60
N PHE A 20 31.43 0.41 -1.48
CA PHE A 20 31.64 1.86 -1.34
C PHE A 20 31.30 2.77 -2.55
N GLY A 21 30.23 3.57 -2.41
CA GLY A 21 30.08 4.86 -3.10
C GLY A 21 29.71 4.84 -4.59
N GLY A 22 29.47 3.67 -5.20
CA GLY A 22 29.04 3.55 -6.60
C GLY A 22 28.09 2.38 -6.89
N CYS A 23 27.56 1.70 -5.87
CA CYS A 23 26.86 0.41 -6.03
C CYS A 23 25.48 0.49 -6.69
N ALA A 24 24.77 1.62 -6.60
CA ALA A 24 23.40 1.72 -7.13
C ALA A 24 23.35 1.60 -8.66
N GLN A 25 24.42 1.99 -9.38
CA GLN A 25 24.47 1.92 -10.85
C GLN A 25 24.56 0.49 -11.40
N ASN A 26 25.01 -0.48 -10.60
CA ASN A 26 25.18 -1.87 -11.05
C ASN A 26 24.06 -2.80 -10.58
N MET A 27 23.04 -2.26 -9.90
CA MET A 27 21.87 -3.02 -9.47
C MET A 27 20.88 -3.13 -10.62
N THR A 28 20.27 -4.30 -10.79
CA THR A 28 19.07 -4.45 -11.64
C THR A 28 17.88 -3.70 -11.02
N PRO A 29 16.83 -3.36 -11.80
CA PRO A 29 15.60 -2.77 -11.28
C PRO A 29 15.03 -3.54 -10.07
N ALA A 30 14.98 -4.87 -10.17
CA ALA A 30 14.58 -5.73 -9.06
C ALA A 30 15.43 -5.58 -7.80
N GLN A 31 16.76 -5.53 -7.94
CA GLN A 31 17.65 -5.31 -6.81
C GLN A 31 17.44 -3.94 -6.18
N LYS A 32 17.18 -2.90 -6.99
CA LYS A 32 16.87 -1.55 -6.49
C LYS A 32 15.59 -1.53 -5.68
N ILE A 33 14.51 -2.17 -6.16
CA ILE A 33 13.23 -2.26 -5.46
C ILE A 33 13.39 -2.99 -4.12
N VAL A 34 14.06 -4.14 -4.11
CA VAL A 34 14.33 -4.89 -2.87
C VAL A 34 15.16 -4.06 -1.89
N GLN A 35 16.22 -3.40 -2.38
CA GLN A 35 17.07 -2.56 -1.54
C GLN A 35 16.30 -1.37 -0.96
N ALA A 36 15.33 -0.84 -1.71
CA ALA A 36 14.48 0.24 -1.27
C ALA A 36 13.57 -0.16 -0.11
N GLN A 37 12.98 -1.35 -0.15
CA GLN A 37 12.20 -1.90 0.97
C GLN A 37 13.07 -2.13 2.21
N ILE A 38 14.31 -2.61 2.03
CA ILE A 38 15.27 -2.76 3.13
C ILE A 38 15.67 -1.41 3.74
N ASN A 39 15.74 -0.36 2.93
CA ASN A 39 16.08 0.97 3.42
C ASN A 39 14.89 1.61 4.13
N LEU A 40 13.69 1.46 3.57
CA LEU A 40 12.45 1.93 4.17
C LEU A 40 12.21 1.28 5.55
N SER A 41 12.46 -0.02 5.72
CA SER A 41 12.29 -0.71 7.02
C SER A 41 13.24 -0.25 8.12
N LYS A 42 14.28 0.53 7.79
CA LYS A 42 15.20 1.14 8.77
C LYS A 42 14.80 2.55 9.16
N VAL A 43 13.88 3.16 8.43
CA VAL A 43 13.37 4.50 8.71
C VAL A 43 12.55 4.45 10.00
N LYS A 44 12.78 5.40 10.89
CA LYS A 44 12.13 5.48 12.20
C LYS A 44 10.86 6.32 12.19
N SER A 45 10.79 7.26 11.25
CA SER A 45 9.60 8.08 11.04
C SER A 45 9.49 8.54 9.59
N MET A 46 8.28 8.70 9.09
CA MET A 46 8.03 9.21 7.73
C MET A 46 6.64 9.83 7.61
N THR A 47 6.47 10.64 6.59
CA THR A 47 5.17 11.06 6.08
C THR A 47 4.83 10.28 4.82
N ALA A 48 3.55 10.02 4.61
CA ALA A 48 3.06 9.45 3.37
C ALA A 48 1.74 10.13 2.98
N THR A 49 1.60 10.49 1.71
CA THR A 49 0.34 10.99 1.15
C THR A 49 -0.16 9.99 0.12
N MET A 50 -1.46 9.77 0.04
CA MET A 50 -2.10 8.96 -0.99
C MET A 50 -3.21 9.75 -1.63
N ASP A 51 -3.22 9.81 -2.96
CA ASP A 51 -4.28 10.38 -3.79
C ASP A 51 -4.85 9.27 -4.68
N MET A 52 -6.04 8.81 -4.36
CA MET A 52 -6.81 7.87 -5.15
C MET A 52 -7.88 8.64 -5.92
N LYS A 53 -7.90 8.49 -7.24
CA LYS A 53 -8.92 9.09 -8.12
C LYS A 53 -9.67 8.00 -8.86
N MET A 54 -10.99 8.11 -8.83
CA MET A 54 -11.90 7.26 -9.57
C MET A 54 -12.82 8.15 -10.39
N ASP A 55 -12.75 8.02 -11.71
CA ASP A 55 -13.65 8.65 -12.67
C ASP A 55 -14.24 7.54 -13.54
N PHE A 56 -15.55 7.37 -13.47
CA PHE A 56 -16.28 6.46 -14.32
C PHE A 56 -17.61 7.06 -14.75
N SER A 57 -18.25 6.42 -15.72
CA SER A 57 -19.61 6.75 -16.13
C SER A 57 -20.51 5.53 -16.08
N ILE A 58 -21.74 5.71 -15.59
CA ILE A 58 -22.80 4.70 -15.61
C ILE A 58 -23.99 5.31 -16.36
N VAL A 59 -24.45 4.67 -17.44
CA VAL A 59 -25.57 5.19 -18.26
C VAL A 59 -25.32 6.64 -18.69
N GLN A 60 -24.09 6.92 -19.14
CA GLN A 60 -23.58 8.24 -19.52
C GLN A 60 -23.62 9.31 -18.41
N GLN A 61 -23.86 8.94 -17.15
CA GLN A 61 -23.72 9.86 -16.01
C GLN A 61 -22.31 9.76 -15.44
N PRO A 62 -21.51 10.84 -15.45
CA PRO A 62 -20.18 10.82 -14.87
C PRO A 62 -20.26 10.80 -13.35
N ILE A 63 -19.40 9.98 -12.75
CA ILE A 63 -19.21 9.83 -11.31
C ILE A 63 -17.71 9.98 -11.08
N ALA A 64 -17.34 11.08 -10.42
CA ALA A 64 -15.98 11.34 -10.00
C ALA A 64 -15.92 11.24 -8.47
N MET A 65 -14.96 10.49 -7.97
CA MET A 65 -14.66 10.34 -6.56
C MET A 65 -13.16 10.44 -6.35
N SER A 66 -12.77 10.93 -5.18
CA SER A 66 -11.39 10.92 -4.75
C SER A 66 -11.26 10.60 -3.28
N ILE A 67 -10.19 9.89 -2.94
CA ILE A 67 -9.80 9.64 -1.56
C ILE A 67 -8.39 10.17 -1.37
N LEU A 68 -8.23 11.06 -0.40
CA LEU A 68 -6.95 11.60 0.03
C LEU A 68 -6.63 11.04 1.41
N TYR A 69 -5.40 10.56 1.60
CA TYR A 69 -4.86 10.24 2.90
C TYR A 69 -3.56 11.00 3.15
N ASP A 70 -3.42 11.57 4.33
CA ASP A 70 -2.20 12.16 4.84
C ASP A 70 -1.78 11.42 6.11
N MET A 71 -0.63 10.78 6.09
CA MET A 71 -0.15 9.91 7.17
C MET A 71 1.17 10.38 7.75
N THR A 72 1.31 10.22 9.06
CA THR A 72 2.57 10.35 9.79
C THR A 72 2.78 9.08 10.60
N ILE A 73 3.93 8.45 10.42
CA ILE A 73 4.23 7.13 10.98
C ILE A 73 5.53 7.21 11.78
N PHE A 74 5.52 6.59 12.96
CA PHE A 74 6.70 6.30 13.78
C PHE A 74 6.77 4.81 14.05
N SER A 75 7.96 4.22 13.99
CA SER A 75 8.14 2.76 14.08
C SER A 75 8.48 2.23 15.48
N ASP A 76 8.97 3.07 16.40
CA ASP A 76 9.38 2.63 17.75
C ASP A 76 9.26 3.77 18.80
N PRO A 77 8.24 3.74 19.68
CA PRO A 77 7.07 2.85 19.63
C PRO A 77 6.22 3.14 18.39
N THR A 78 5.48 2.15 17.90
CA THR A 78 4.60 2.34 16.75
C THR A 78 3.51 3.36 17.07
N ARG A 79 3.49 4.44 16.30
CA ARG A 79 2.47 5.49 16.36
C ARG A 79 2.11 5.93 14.95
N VAL A 80 0.82 6.07 14.69
CA VAL A 80 0.30 6.52 13.40
C VAL A 80 -0.71 7.64 13.60
N LYS A 81 -0.62 8.68 12.79
CA LYS A 81 -1.69 9.64 12.56
C LYS A 81 -2.06 9.54 11.08
N ALA A 82 -3.34 9.47 10.77
CA ALA A 82 -3.86 9.55 9.42
C ALA A 82 -5.04 10.52 9.36
N ASP A 83 -5.02 11.44 8.41
CA ASP A 83 -6.17 12.26 8.05
C ASP A 83 -6.69 11.74 6.70
N MET A 84 -7.97 11.42 6.62
CA MET A 84 -8.63 10.88 5.43
C MET A 84 -9.71 11.86 4.96
N THR A 85 -9.71 12.18 3.67
CA THR A 85 -10.81 12.90 3.02
C THR A 85 -11.36 12.04 1.89
N VAL A 86 -12.65 11.75 1.94
CA VAL A 86 -13.39 11.07 0.88
C VAL A 86 -14.31 12.10 0.23
N ASP A 87 -14.07 12.44 -1.02
CA ASP A 87 -14.99 13.23 -1.85
C ASP A 87 -15.70 12.26 -2.79
N GLY A 88 -16.97 11.96 -2.51
CA GLY A 88 -17.80 11.13 -3.38
C GLY A 88 -18.58 11.93 -4.43
N GLY A 89 -18.11 13.15 -4.73
CA GLY A 89 -18.71 14.05 -5.69
C GLY A 89 -20.06 14.61 -5.26
N ALA A 90 -20.81 15.15 -6.21
CA ALA A 90 -22.10 15.81 -5.95
C ALA A 90 -23.18 14.88 -5.35
N LEU A 91 -23.01 13.55 -5.46
CA LEU A 91 -24.00 12.57 -5.01
C LEU A 91 -23.81 12.17 -3.54
N LEU A 92 -22.57 11.99 -3.09
CA LEU A 92 -22.25 11.48 -1.76
C LEU A 92 -21.65 12.54 -0.84
N GLY A 93 -21.24 13.68 -1.39
CA GLY A 93 -20.59 14.77 -0.66
C GLY A 93 -19.19 14.40 -0.18
N GLN A 94 -18.63 15.29 0.64
CA GLN A 94 -17.32 15.12 1.26
C GLN A 94 -17.48 14.61 2.69
N GLN A 95 -16.65 13.63 3.06
CA GLN A 95 -16.51 13.10 4.42
C GLN A 95 -15.05 13.16 4.83
N GLU A 96 -14.82 13.49 6.10
CA GLU A 96 -13.48 13.55 6.68
C GLU A 96 -13.42 12.65 7.90
N ALA A 97 -12.28 12.00 8.08
CA ALA A 97 -11.98 11.23 9.27
C ALA A 97 -10.53 11.46 9.70
N THR A 98 -10.29 11.44 11.00
CA THR A 98 -8.93 11.43 11.55
C THR A 98 -8.74 10.18 12.38
N LEU A 99 -7.65 9.46 12.12
CA LEU A 99 -7.24 8.27 12.85
C LEU A 99 -5.94 8.55 13.60
N TYR A 100 -5.89 8.10 14.85
CA TYR A 100 -4.66 7.95 15.61
C TYR A 100 -4.53 6.50 16.03
N MET A 101 -3.33 5.95 15.96
CA MET A 101 -3.00 4.65 16.53
C MET A 101 -1.72 4.77 17.35
N GLU A 102 -1.72 4.10 18.51
CA GLU A 102 -0.53 3.93 19.34
C GLU A 102 -0.45 2.49 19.84
N GLN A 103 0.76 1.94 19.86
CA GLN A 103 1.01 0.65 20.50
C GLN A 103 1.39 0.86 21.96
N GLN A 104 0.60 0.31 22.89
CA GLN A 104 0.87 0.35 24.32
C GLN A 104 0.65 -1.03 24.96
N ASN A 105 1.61 -1.50 25.75
CA ASN A 105 1.50 -2.74 26.53
C ASN A 105 1.11 -3.98 25.71
N GLY A 106 1.58 -4.08 24.45
CA GLY A 106 1.23 -5.18 23.54
C GLY A 106 -0.19 -5.10 22.98
N LYS A 107 -0.83 -3.94 23.05
CA LYS A 107 -2.10 -3.63 22.38
C LYS A 107 -1.92 -2.50 21.38
N ALA A 108 -2.67 -2.56 20.29
CA ALA A 108 -2.89 -1.44 19.40
C ALA A 108 -4.16 -0.73 19.89
N ILE A 109 -4.03 0.56 20.20
CA ILE A 109 -5.15 1.41 20.59
C ILE A 109 -5.38 2.36 19.43
N THR A 110 -6.57 2.26 18.82
CA THR A 110 -6.96 3.08 17.68
C THR A 110 -8.05 4.04 18.11
N TYR A 111 -7.91 5.30 17.71
CA TYR A 111 -8.88 6.36 17.93
C TYR A 111 -9.31 6.91 16.58
N THR A 112 -10.60 6.92 16.32
CA THR A 112 -11.16 7.39 15.06
C THR A 112 -12.15 8.52 15.34
N LEU A 113 -11.88 9.68 14.77
CA LEU A 113 -12.83 10.78 14.67
C LEU A 113 -13.54 10.68 13.33
N LEU A 114 -14.84 10.43 13.36
CA LEU A 114 -15.68 10.41 12.17
C LEU A 114 -16.95 11.19 12.46
N ALA A 115 -17.34 12.09 11.55
CA ALA A 115 -18.53 12.93 11.71
C ALA A 115 -18.60 13.71 13.05
N GLY A 116 -17.43 14.06 13.61
CA GLY A 116 -17.32 14.78 14.88
C GLY A 116 -17.42 13.90 16.13
N GLU A 117 -17.55 12.58 15.99
CA GLU A 117 -17.62 11.64 17.10
C GLU A 117 -16.33 10.81 17.19
N TRP A 118 -15.78 10.72 18.40
CA TRP A 118 -14.65 9.85 18.70
C TRP A 118 -15.12 8.44 19.01
N THR A 119 -14.45 7.47 18.42
CA THR A 119 -14.53 6.06 18.81
C THR A 119 -13.14 5.55 19.18
N ARG A 120 -13.08 4.57 20.08
CA ARG A 120 -11.83 3.98 20.56
C ARG A 120 -11.94 2.47 20.54
N THR A 121 -10.97 1.81 19.91
CA THR A 121 -10.86 0.35 19.92
C THR A 121 -9.53 -0.09 20.53
N GLU A 122 -9.53 -1.27 21.13
CA GLU A 122 -8.33 -1.90 21.67
C GLU A 122 -8.21 -3.32 21.13
N GLU A 123 -7.11 -3.61 20.47
CA GLU A 123 -6.82 -4.93 19.92
C GLU A 123 -5.51 -5.46 20.50
N ALA A 124 -5.51 -6.73 20.90
CA ALA A 124 -4.27 -7.37 21.34
C ALA A 124 -3.36 -7.55 20.12
N VAL A 125 -2.14 -7.02 20.20
CA VAL A 125 -1.11 -7.32 19.20
C VAL A 125 -0.55 -8.68 19.59
N ASP A 126 -1.07 -9.75 19.01
CA ASP A 126 -0.51 -11.07 19.25
C ASP A 126 0.92 -11.16 18.65
N ALA A 127 1.70 -12.16 19.07
CA ALA A 127 3.05 -12.36 18.57
C ALA A 127 3.11 -12.74 17.06
N ALA A 128 1.95 -12.95 16.42
CA ALA A 128 1.79 -13.11 14.97
C ALA A 128 1.37 -11.79 14.28
N GLY A 129 0.72 -10.85 14.97
CA GLY A 129 0.41 -9.48 14.56
C GLY A 129 1.63 -8.58 14.65
N ALA A 130 2.50 -8.79 15.64
CA ALA A 130 3.86 -8.26 15.64
C ALA A 130 4.74 -8.87 14.52
N LYS A 131 4.31 -10.01 13.93
CA LYS A 131 4.89 -10.56 12.69
C LYS A 131 4.15 -10.10 11.43
N ALA A 132 2.95 -9.54 11.53
CA ALA A 132 2.29 -8.85 10.43
C ALA A 132 2.91 -7.46 10.21
N ASP A 133 3.40 -6.82 11.28
CA ASP A 133 4.28 -5.62 11.22
C ASP A 133 5.62 -5.91 10.52
N THR A 134 6.10 -7.15 10.56
CA THR A 134 7.08 -7.61 9.58
C THR A 134 6.32 -8.09 8.36
N PHE A 135 5.92 -7.16 7.49
CA PHE A 135 5.63 -7.44 6.08
C PHE A 135 6.56 -8.58 5.66
N ASP A 136 6.05 -9.82 5.56
CA ASP A 136 6.90 -11.02 5.68
C ASP A 136 7.98 -10.87 4.63
N LEU A 137 9.20 -10.53 5.05
CA LEU A 137 10.20 -10.05 4.11
C LEU A 137 10.49 -11.12 3.07
N GLN A 138 10.19 -12.41 3.33
CA GLN A 138 10.23 -13.47 2.33
C GLN A 138 9.04 -13.46 1.38
N SER A 139 7.79 -13.31 1.84
CA SER A 139 6.61 -13.20 0.96
C SER A 139 6.60 -11.89 0.17
N ALA A 140 6.99 -10.79 0.82
CA ALA A 140 7.34 -9.52 0.22
C ALA A 140 8.43 -9.67 -0.84
N PHE A 141 9.55 -10.31 -0.51
CA PHE A 141 10.65 -10.54 -1.44
C PHE A 141 10.24 -11.46 -2.58
N LYS A 142 9.39 -12.46 -2.34
CA LYS A 142 8.87 -13.36 -3.38
C LYS A 142 7.95 -12.60 -4.33
N LEU A 143 6.97 -11.88 -3.78
CA LEU A 143 6.07 -11.01 -4.54
C LEU A 143 6.88 -9.96 -5.30
N TYR A 144 7.70 -9.15 -4.63
CA TYR A 144 8.55 -8.16 -5.28
C TYR A 144 9.54 -8.78 -6.27
N SER A 145 10.06 -10.00 -6.07
CA SER A 145 10.94 -10.65 -7.04
C SER A 145 10.18 -11.14 -8.28
N GLN A 146 8.99 -11.73 -8.11
CA GLN A 146 8.12 -12.11 -9.22
C GLN A 146 7.66 -10.88 -10.02
N CYS A 147 7.33 -9.79 -9.31
CA CYS A 147 6.92 -8.54 -9.90
C CYS A 147 8.10 -7.84 -10.59
N ALA A 148 9.30 -7.86 -9.98
CA ALA A 148 10.43 -7.08 -10.45
C ALA A 148 11.24 -7.68 -11.60
N GLU A 149 10.97 -8.93 -12.02
CA GLU A 149 11.44 -9.44 -13.32
C GLU A 149 10.87 -8.62 -14.49
N ASN A 150 9.72 -7.97 -14.30
CA ASN A 150 9.04 -7.14 -15.32
C ASN A 150 9.32 -5.64 -15.16
N PHE A 151 10.22 -5.23 -14.28
CA PHE A 151 10.54 -3.82 -14.09
C PHE A 151 11.77 -3.40 -14.90
N GLU A 152 11.65 -2.26 -15.58
CA GLU A 152 12.72 -1.62 -16.33
C GLU A 152 13.00 -0.21 -15.79
N GLU A 153 14.22 0.29 -15.98
CA GLU A 153 14.53 1.68 -15.67
C GLU A 153 14.04 2.57 -16.81
N ALA A 154 13.07 3.43 -16.51
CA ALA A 154 12.50 4.38 -17.47
C ALA A 154 13.21 5.76 -17.43
N GLY A 155 14.25 5.91 -16.61
CA GLY A 155 15.11 7.10 -16.57
C GLY A 155 15.20 7.75 -15.19
N GLU A 156 15.52 9.03 -15.18
CA GLU A 156 15.64 9.83 -13.97
C GLU A 156 14.75 11.06 -14.03
N GLU A 157 14.10 11.37 -12.91
CA GLU A 157 13.15 12.46 -12.77
C GLU A 157 13.31 13.16 -11.42
N LYS A 158 12.76 14.38 -11.30
CA LYS A 158 12.73 15.09 -10.02
C LYS A 158 11.37 14.93 -9.35
N ILE A 159 11.37 14.29 -8.19
CA ILE A 159 10.18 14.12 -7.34
C ILE A 159 10.39 14.89 -6.04
N GLY A 160 9.53 15.87 -5.75
CA GLY A 160 9.65 16.69 -4.55
C GLY A 160 11.00 17.41 -4.41
N GLY A 161 11.65 17.75 -5.54
CA GLY A 161 12.98 18.36 -5.57
C GLY A 161 14.17 17.40 -5.40
N ARG A 162 13.92 16.10 -5.20
CA ARG A 162 14.94 15.03 -5.13
C ARG A 162 15.13 14.39 -6.49
N ASP A 163 16.37 14.06 -6.84
CA ASP A 163 16.65 13.26 -8.04
C ASP A 163 16.27 11.80 -7.75
N ALA A 164 15.40 11.23 -8.57
CA ALA A 164 14.86 9.89 -8.40
C ALA A 164 15.02 9.06 -9.68
N ILE A 165 15.24 7.75 -9.50
CA ILE A 165 15.24 6.76 -10.56
C ILE A 165 13.80 6.30 -10.76
N ARG A 166 13.28 6.44 -11.99
CA ARG A 166 11.96 5.95 -12.38
C ARG A 166 12.07 4.51 -12.85
N LEU A 167 11.32 3.63 -12.22
CA LEU A 167 11.19 2.22 -12.55
C LEU A 167 9.75 1.94 -12.99
N GLU A 168 9.56 1.29 -14.12
CA GLU A 168 8.24 0.93 -14.65
C GLU A 168 8.14 -0.57 -14.77
N GLY A 169 6.98 -1.12 -14.42
CA GLY A 169 6.66 -2.51 -14.65
C GLY A 169 5.16 -2.74 -14.54
N ALA A 170 4.76 -4.00 -14.53
CA ALA A 170 3.37 -4.36 -14.32
C ALA A 170 3.26 -5.62 -13.45
N LEU A 171 2.25 -5.65 -12.58
CA LEU A 171 1.88 -6.87 -11.87
C LEU A 171 0.89 -7.65 -12.71
N THR A 172 1.22 -8.90 -12.99
CA THR A 172 0.27 -9.78 -13.66
C THR A 172 -0.90 -10.10 -12.76
N GLY A 173 -2.06 -10.48 -13.31
CA GLY A 173 -3.22 -10.91 -12.53
C GLY A 173 -2.89 -12.02 -11.50
N ALA A 174 -1.98 -12.93 -11.84
CA ALA A 174 -1.49 -13.97 -10.92
C ALA A 174 -0.62 -13.41 -9.77
N ALA A 175 0.21 -12.40 -10.05
CA ALA A 175 0.99 -11.73 -9.00
C ALA A 175 0.08 -10.88 -8.10
N LEU A 176 -0.96 -10.26 -8.66
CA LEU A 176 -1.97 -9.52 -7.91
C LEU A 176 -2.80 -10.46 -7.02
N GLU A 177 -3.21 -11.63 -7.52
CA GLU A 177 -3.86 -12.68 -6.72
C GLU A 177 -3.00 -13.08 -5.53
N GLU A 178 -1.71 -13.37 -5.77
CA GLU A 178 -0.77 -13.73 -4.70
C GLU A 178 -0.60 -12.58 -3.69
N ALA A 179 -0.50 -11.33 -4.16
CA ALA A 179 -0.41 -10.14 -3.32
C ALA A 179 -1.64 -9.97 -2.44
N VAL A 180 -2.83 -10.06 -3.03
CA VAL A 180 -4.11 -9.89 -2.33
C VAL A 180 -4.31 -10.99 -1.29
N ASN A 181 -4.06 -12.26 -1.65
CA ASN A 181 -4.12 -13.39 -0.72
C ASN A 181 -3.11 -13.27 0.43
N THR A 182 -1.94 -12.70 0.17
CA THR A 182 -0.89 -12.51 1.18
C THR A 182 -1.18 -11.30 2.08
N SER A 183 -1.81 -10.24 1.54
CA SER A 183 -2.08 -8.98 2.25
C SER A 183 -3.16 -9.09 3.34
N GLY A 184 -3.97 -10.16 3.32
CA GLY A 184 -5.11 -10.31 4.23
C GLY A 184 -6.27 -9.33 3.98
N ILE A 185 -6.17 -8.45 2.97
CA ILE A 185 -7.21 -7.45 2.62
C ILE A 185 -8.54 -8.14 2.31
N LEU A 186 -8.51 -9.32 1.69
CA LEU A 186 -9.73 -10.12 1.44
C LEU A 186 -10.38 -10.61 2.73
N ASP A 187 -9.63 -10.90 3.79
CA ASP A 187 -10.23 -11.35 5.04
C ASP A 187 -11.02 -10.20 5.67
N SER A 188 -10.53 -8.96 5.60
CA SER A 188 -11.27 -7.76 6.03
C SER A 188 -12.48 -7.41 5.14
N ILE A 189 -12.38 -7.64 3.82
CA ILE A 189 -13.50 -7.41 2.87
C ILE A 189 -14.55 -8.52 2.99
N THR A 190 -14.17 -9.78 3.20
CA THR A 190 -15.11 -10.90 3.36
C THR A 190 -15.83 -10.88 4.70
N GLU A 191 -15.21 -10.31 5.75
CA GLU A 191 -15.88 -10.03 7.02
C GLU A 191 -16.96 -8.94 6.91
N SER A 192 -16.87 -8.06 5.91
CA SER A 192 -17.82 -6.95 5.68
C SER A 192 -18.75 -7.14 4.47
N GLY A 193 -18.43 -8.05 3.55
CA GLY A 193 -19.14 -8.25 2.29
C GLY A 193 -19.21 -9.73 1.88
N ASN A 194 -20.40 -10.18 1.55
CA ASN A 194 -20.80 -11.56 1.28
C ASN A 194 -20.26 -12.10 -0.08
N ILE A 195 -18.96 -11.94 -0.37
CA ILE A 195 -18.30 -12.41 -1.60
C ILE A 195 -17.60 -13.75 -1.32
N GLY A 196 -17.98 -14.81 -2.05
CA GLY A 196 -17.44 -16.15 -1.88
C GLY A 196 -16.08 -16.36 -2.55
N LYS A 197 -15.19 -17.13 -1.90
CA LYS A 197 -13.84 -17.50 -2.38
C LYS A 197 -13.81 -18.28 -3.71
N GLU A 198 -14.92 -18.85 -4.17
CA GLU A 198 -14.96 -19.65 -5.41
C GLU A 198 -15.13 -18.81 -6.69
N ASP A 199 -15.51 -17.53 -6.58
CA ASP A 199 -15.67 -16.62 -7.73
C ASP A 199 -14.38 -15.87 -8.11
N THR A 200 -13.33 -15.92 -7.28
CA THR A 200 -12.12 -15.07 -7.42
C THR A 200 -11.06 -15.59 -8.39
N ASP A 201 -10.87 -16.91 -8.53
CA ASP A 201 -9.81 -17.48 -9.36
C ASP A 201 -9.98 -17.17 -10.86
N SER A 202 -11.25 -17.11 -11.30
CA SER A 202 -11.59 -16.74 -12.69
C SER A 202 -11.43 -15.23 -12.95
N LEU A 203 -11.60 -14.39 -11.92
CA LEU A 203 -11.44 -12.95 -12.01
C LEU A 203 -9.97 -12.57 -12.18
N TYR A 204 -9.06 -13.16 -11.40
CA TYR A 204 -7.63 -12.85 -11.49
C TYR A 204 -6.98 -13.28 -12.82
N GLN A 205 -7.52 -14.30 -13.48
CA GLN A 205 -7.06 -14.70 -14.82
C GLN A 205 -7.64 -13.82 -15.94
N ALA A 206 -8.70 -13.07 -15.66
CA ALA A 206 -9.44 -12.27 -16.62
C ALA A 206 -9.19 -10.76 -16.50
N ILE A 207 -8.43 -10.32 -15.49
CA ILE A 207 -8.01 -8.92 -15.32
C ILE A 207 -6.66 -8.68 -16.01
N SER A 208 -6.55 -7.49 -16.62
CA SER A 208 -5.32 -6.98 -17.21
C SER A 208 -4.19 -6.84 -16.18
N ASP A 209 -2.96 -6.80 -16.67
CA ASP A 209 -1.79 -6.50 -15.83
C ASP A 209 -1.94 -5.09 -15.22
N LEU A 210 -1.57 -4.92 -13.94
CA LEU A 210 -1.58 -3.65 -13.22
C LEU A 210 -0.29 -2.88 -13.51
N PRO A 211 -0.28 -1.80 -14.30
CA PRO A 211 0.90 -0.98 -14.50
C PRO A 211 1.27 -0.27 -13.19
N ILE A 212 2.55 -0.33 -12.83
CA ILE A 212 3.11 0.32 -11.65
C ILE A 212 4.35 1.10 -12.04
N THR A 213 4.42 2.34 -11.56
CA THR A 213 5.64 3.15 -11.62
C THR A 213 6.15 3.44 -10.21
N ILE A 214 7.46 3.30 -10.00
CA ILE A 214 8.12 3.51 -8.72
C ILE A 214 9.25 4.51 -8.92
N TRP A 215 9.33 5.51 -8.04
CA TRP A 215 10.45 6.44 -8.00
C TRP A 215 11.27 6.20 -6.74
N LEU A 216 12.57 5.97 -6.93
CA LEU A 216 13.52 5.76 -5.84
C LEU A 216 14.49 6.93 -5.77
N ASP A 217 14.64 7.54 -4.60
CA ASP A 217 15.69 8.55 -4.33
C ASP A 217 17.07 8.00 -4.73
N LYS A 218 17.82 8.75 -5.55
CA LYS A 218 19.09 8.25 -6.11
C LYS A 218 20.17 8.00 -5.06
N GLU A 219 20.16 8.75 -3.96
CA GLU A 219 21.23 8.69 -2.96
C GLU A 219 20.97 7.58 -1.94
N LYS A 220 19.75 7.55 -1.40
CA LYS A 220 19.36 6.65 -0.31
C LYS A 220 18.64 5.41 -0.81
N LEU A 221 18.25 5.36 -2.09
CA LEU A 221 17.33 4.33 -2.62
C LEU A 221 16.11 4.17 -1.72
N LEU A 222 15.53 5.27 -1.25
CA LEU A 222 14.24 5.24 -0.56
C LEU A 222 13.13 5.44 -1.59
N PRO A 223 12.02 4.71 -1.51
CA PRO A 223 10.89 4.98 -2.38
C PRO A 223 10.29 6.33 -2.02
N VAL A 224 10.17 7.23 -3.00
CA VAL A 224 9.63 8.58 -2.81
C VAL A 224 8.26 8.75 -3.47
N ARG A 225 7.94 7.92 -4.45
CA ARG A 225 6.62 7.90 -5.10
C ARG A 225 6.29 6.52 -5.65
N TYR A 226 5.01 6.17 -5.60
CA TYR A 226 4.40 5.05 -6.30
C TYR A 226 3.22 5.56 -7.12
N GLU A 227 3.03 5.00 -8.30
CA GLU A 227 1.83 5.19 -9.11
C GLU A 227 1.31 3.85 -9.58
N MET A 228 -0.01 3.69 -9.52
CA MET A 228 -0.72 2.51 -10.02
C MET A 228 -1.90 2.99 -10.87
N ASP A 229 -2.01 2.48 -12.09
CA ASP A 229 -3.15 2.71 -12.98
C ASP A 229 -4.04 1.47 -13.01
N MET A 230 -5.19 1.54 -12.37
CA MET A 230 -6.15 0.44 -12.25
C MET A 230 -7.32 0.62 -13.23
N THR A 231 -7.25 1.53 -14.20
CA THR A 231 -8.38 1.86 -15.08
C THR A 231 -8.85 0.64 -15.88
N ASP A 232 -7.91 -0.08 -16.49
CA ASP A 232 -8.22 -1.26 -17.29
C ASP A 232 -8.70 -2.42 -16.40
N ILE A 233 -8.06 -2.62 -15.23
CA ILE A 233 -8.48 -3.64 -14.26
C ILE A 233 -9.92 -3.41 -13.78
N MET A 234 -10.28 -2.16 -13.45
CA MET A 234 -11.65 -1.84 -13.03
C MET A 234 -12.66 -2.08 -14.16
N THR A 235 -12.26 -1.82 -15.40
CA THR A 235 -13.08 -2.12 -16.57
C THR A 235 -13.30 -3.63 -16.70
N ASP A 236 -12.24 -4.42 -16.64
CA ASP A 236 -12.30 -5.89 -16.76
C ASP A 236 -13.13 -6.52 -15.63
N ILE A 237 -12.98 -6.06 -14.38
CA ILE A 237 -13.77 -6.55 -13.25
C ILE A 237 -15.27 -6.30 -13.50
N MET A 238 -15.63 -5.10 -13.95
CA MET A 238 -17.02 -4.76 -14.22
C MET A 238 -17.58 -5.54 -15.41
N GLU A 239 -16.82 -5.69 -16.51
CA GLU A 239 -17.22 -6.49 -17.67
C GLU A 239 -17.44 -7.96 -17.31
N ASN A 240 -16.53 -8.54 -16.53
CA ASN A 240 -16.65 -9.93 -16.06
C ASN A 240 -17.87 -10.11 -15.14
N ALA A 241 -18.10 -9.19 -14.20
CA ALA A 241 -19.28 -9.23 -13.33
C ALA A 241 -20.61 -9.15 -14.12
N MET A 242 -20.61 -8.40 -15.24
CA MET A 242 -21.78 -8.26 -16.11
C MET A 242 -22.01 -9.47 -17.03
N SER A 243 -20.95 -10.21 -17.40
CA SER A 243 -21.04 -11.38 -18.28
C SER A 243 -21.93 -12.51 -17.72
N GLY A 244 -22.10 -12.57 -16.40
CA GLY A 244 -22.99 -13.51 -15.70
C GLY A 244 -24.48 -13.18 -15.80
N SER A 245 -24.86 -12.00 -16.30
CA SER A 245 -26.26 -11.58 -16.46
C SER A 245 -26.45 -10.64 -17.68
N PRO A 246 -26.84 -11.18 -18.85
CA PRO A 246 -27.09 -10.40 -20.06
C PRO A 246 -28.14 -9.30 -19.90
N GLU A 247 -29.06 -9.47 -18.95
CA GLU A 247 -30.04 -8.45 -18.60
C GLU A 247 -29.37 -7.27 -17.88
N MET A 248 -28.48 -7.50 -16.90
CA MET A 248 -27.73 -6.41 -16.24
C MET A 248 -26.76 -5.70 -17.18
N ALA A 249 -26.08 -6.44 -18.06
CA ALA A 249 -25.17 -5.88 -19.06
C ALA A 249 -25.88 -4.86 -19.99
N ALA A 250 -27.19 -5.06 -20.26
CA ALA A 250 -27.97 -4.15 -21.09
C ALA A 250 -28.43 -2.86 -20.36
N TYR A 251 -28.40 -2.83 -19.03
CA TYR A 251 -28.87 -1.70 -18.22
C TYR A 251 -27.76 -0.83 -17.63
N MET A 252 -26.49 -1.21 -17.77
CA MET A 252 -25.34 -0.42 -17.31
C MET A 252 -24.32 -0.25 -18.43
N ASP A 253 -24.38 0.90 -19.11
CA ASP A 253 -23.28 1.42 -19.93
C ASP A 253 -22.20 1.94 -18.96
N PHE A 254 -21.40 1.01 -18.41
CA PHE A 254 -20.29 1.31 -17.52
C PHE A 254 -19.01 1.59 -18.32
N LYS A 255 -18.27 2.62 -17.91
CA LYS A 255 -16.95 2.91 -18.45
C LYS A 255 -16.08 3.53 -17.36
N ALA A 256 -14.93 2.94 -17.07
CA ALA A 256 -13.90 3.62 -16.29
C ALA A 256 -13.14 4.61 -17.20
N ASN A 257 -13.09 5.88 -16.80
CA ASN A 257 -12.31 6.90 -17.50
C ASN A 257 -10.91 7.06 -16.87
N ALA A 258 -10.82 6.92 -15.55
CA ALA A 258 -9.57 6.89 -14.81
C ALA A 258 -9.77 6.17 -13.48
N CYS A 259 -8.87 5.29 -13.10
CA CYS A 259 -8.76 4.76 -11.75
C CYS A 259 -7.28 4.71 -11.38
N SER A 260 -6.81 5.67 -10.58
CA SER A 260 -5.38 5.80 -10.29
C SER A 260 -5.11 5.97 -8.82
N VAL A 261 -4.01 5.40 -8.35
CA VAL A 261 -3.47 5.61 -7.00
C VAL A 261 -2.08 6.21 -7.12
N VAL A 262 -1.86 7.35 -6.47
CA VAL A 262 -0.53 7.97 -6.31
C VAL A 262 -0.20 7.97 -4.83
N VAL A 263 0.98 7.48 -4.47
CA VAL A 263 1.49 7.56 -3.09
C VAL A 263 2.80 8.32 -3.12
N GLU A 264 2.96 9.34 -2.29
CA GLU A 264 4.24 10.03 -2.09
C GLU A 264 4.74 9.85 -0.67
N LEU A 265 6.03 9.56 -0.53
CA LEU A 265 6.68 9.36 0.77
C LEU A 265 7.73 10.44 1.01
N GLY A 266 7.79 10.90 2.25
CA GLY A 266 8.59 12.05 2.65
C GLY A 266 9.04 12.01 4.09
N ASP A 267 9.75 13.08 4.47
CA ASP A 267 10.19 13.38 5.84
C ASP A 267 10.83 12.19 6.58
N PHE A 268 11.55 11.33 5.86
CA PHE A 268 12.23 10.17 6.45
C PHE A 268 13.15 10.59 7.60
N ASP A 269 12.96 9.95 8.75
CA ASP A 269 13.61 10.23 10.04
C ASP A 269 13.45 11.67 10.56
N SER A 270 12.47 12.41 10.02
CA SER A 270 12.22 13.82 10.32
C SER A 270 10.74 14.19 10.31
N ALA A 271 9.85 13.20 10.30
CA ALA A 271 8.41 13.42 10.30
C ALA A 271 7.97 14.27 11.51
N PRO A 272 7.00 15.17 11.34
CA PRO A 272 6.51 16.00 12.43
C PRO A 272 5.90 15.13 13.53
N ASP A 273 6.21 15.42 14.79
CA ASP A 273 5.57 14.74 15.92
C ASP A 273 4.10 15.19 16.05
N PHE A 274 3.29 14.39 16.75
CA PHE A 274 1.88 14.67 16.98
C PHE A 274 1.44 14.20 18.37
N ASP A 275 0.39 14.80 18.90
CA ASP A 275 -0.25 14.35 20.13
C ASP A 275 -1.65 13.81 19.83
N ILE A 276 -2.04 12.75 20.54
CA ILE A 276 -3.42 12.23 20.48
C ILE A 276 -4.30 13.13 21.38
N PRO A 277 -5.43 13.67 20.87
CA PRO A 277 -6.32 14.54 21.63
C PRO A 277 -6.80 13.91 22.94
N ALA A 278 -6.96 14.72 24.00
CA ALA A 278 -7.44 14.24 25.29
C ALA A 278 -8.86 13.64 25.19
N GLU A 279 -9.74 14.28 24.42
CA GLU A 279 -11.10 13.81 24.16
C GLU A 279 -11.13 12.39 23.56
N ALA A 280 -10.19 12.07 22.66
CA ALA A 280 -10.04 10.74 22.10
C ALA A 280 -9.65 9.71 23.18
N LYS A 281 -8.72 10.06 24.08
CA LYS A 281 -8.27 9.19 25.19
C LYS A 281 -9.33 8.95 26.26
N GLU A 282 -10.25 9.89 26.45
CA GLU A 282 -11.36 9.80 27.41
C GLU A 282 -12.54 8.98 26.88
N THR A 283 -12.55 8.69 25.57
CA THR A 283 -13.59 7.87 24.92
C THR A 283 -13.51 6.42 25.43
N GLN A 284 -14.64 5.87 25.89
CA GLN A 284 -14.71 4.48 26.36
C GLN A 284 -14.67 3.50 25.17
N VAL A 285 -14.12 2.30 25.41
CA VAL A 285 -14.13 1.16 24.46
C VAL A 285 -15.54 0.62 24.29
#